data_AF-A0A7V0R4V2-F1
#
_entry.id   AF-A0A7V0R4V2-F1
#
_cell.length_a   1.000
_cell.length_b   1.000
_cell.length_c   1.000
_cell.angle_alpha   90.00
_cell.angle_beta   90.00
_cell.angle_gamma   90.00
#
_symmetry.space_group_name_H-M   'P 1'
#
loop_
_entity.id
_entity.type
_entity.pdbx_description
1 polymer ?
#
loop_
_entity_poly.entity_id
_entity_poly.type
_entity_poly.pdbx_seq_one_letter_code
_entity_poly.pdbx_strand_id
1 'polypeptide(L)' 'MPIAYIGIGSNLGNRQENCDKTIALLTEKGINVLNRSSSYDTEPWGVKEQPK' A
#
# COMPACT_ATOMS: atom_id res chain seq x y z
N MET A 1 -18.49 13.19 6.53
CA MET A 1 -17.70 12.25 5.72
C MET A 1 -16.99 11.29 6.67
N PRO A 2 -17.12 9.97 6.50
CA PRO A 2 -16.40 9.01 7.36
C PRO A 2 -14.90 9.03 7.05
N ILE A 3 -14.08 8.73 8.05
CA ILE A 3 -12.65 8.50 7.91
C ILE A 3 -12.41 6.99 7.98
N ALA A 4 -11.58 6.47 7.08
CA ALA A 4 -11.17 5.07 7.05
C ALA A 4 -9.64 4.96 6.97
N TYR A 5 -9.10 3.84 7.45
CA TYR A 5 -7.70 3.50 7.36
C TYR A 5 -7.56 2.24 6.50
N ILE A 6 -6.62 2.27 5.54
CA ILE A 6 -6.42 1.18 4.57
C ILE A 6 -4.96 0.73 4.67
N GLY A 7 -4.75 -0.57 4.90
CA GLY A 7 -3.43 -1.19 4.79
C GLY A 7 -3.09 -1.45 3.32
N ILE A 8 -1.92 -0.99 2.87
CA ILE A 8 -1.41 -1.23 1.52
C ILE A 8 -0.06 -1.94 1.67
N GLY A 9 0.14 -3.03 0.91
CA GLY A 9 1.40 -3.76 0.89
C GLY A 9 1.63 -4.41 -0.47
N SER A 10 2.90 -4.54 -0.84
CA SER A 10 3.34 -5.22 -2.06
C SER A 10 4.64 -5.94 -1.77
N ASN A 11 4.73 -7.20 -2.17
CA ASN A 11 5.97 -7.98 -2.10
C ASN A 11 6.50 -8.42 -3.49
N LEU A 12 5.78 -8.15 -4.57
CA LEU A 12 6.18 -8.53 -5.93
C LEU A 12 6.61 -7.31 -6.77
N GLY A 13 7.60 -7.52 -7.64
CA GLY A 13 8.04 -6.50 -8.61
C GLY A 13 8.54 -5.22 -7.94
N ASN A 14 8.19 -4.06 -8.51
CA ASN A 14 8.51 -2.77 -7.93
C ASN A 14 7.51 -2.40 -6.81
N ARG A 15 7.84 -2.81 -5.58
CA ARG A 15 6.97 -2.71 -4.40
C ARG A 15 6.51 -1.29 -4.11
N GLN A 16 7.44 -0.32 -4.18
CA GLN A 16 7.14 1.10 -3.93
C GLN A 16 6.20 1.66 -5.01
N GLU A 17 6.49 1.39 -6.29
CA GLU A 17 5.66 1.85 -7.40
C GLU A 17 4.24 1.27 -7.34
N ASN A 18 4.10 0.00 -6.96
CA ASN A 18 2.78 -0.62 -6.77
C ASN A 18 1.96 0.07 -5.68
N CYS A 19 2.59 0.38 -4.54
CA CYS A 19 1.94 1.11 -3.45
C CYS A 19 1.56 2.55 -3.88
N ASP A 20 2.45 3.26 -4.55
CA ASP A 20 2.19 4.63 -5.03
C ASP A 20 1.08 4.65 -6.10
N LYS A 21 1.08 3.68 -7.02
CA LYS A 21 0.02 3.52 -8.02
C LYS A 21 -1.35 3.27 -7.38
N THR A 22 -1.41 2.51 -6.31
CA THR A 22 -2.66 2.27 -5.56
C THR A 22 -3.23 3.59 -5.01
N ILE A 23 -2.38 4.44 -4.43
CA ILE A 23 -2.80 5.75 -3.90
C ILE A 23 -3.29 6.67 -5.03
N ALA A 24 -2.60 6.68 -6.17
CA ALA A 24 -3.02 7.44 -7.35
C ALA A 24 -4.41 6.99 -7.84
N LEU A 25 -4.66 5.68 -7.94
CA LEU A 25 -5.94 5.13 -8.35
C LEU A 25 -7.07 5.44 -7.36
N LEU A 26 -6.81 5.38 -6.04
CA LEU A 26 -7.81 5.78 -5.03
C LEU A 26 -8.20 7.26 -5.21
N THR A 27 -7.21 8.12 -5.47
CA THR A 27 -7.44 9.56 -5.69
C THR A 27 -8.23 9.80 -6.97
N GLU A 28 -7.91 9.10 -8.06
CA GLU A 28 -8.65 9.15 -9.33
C GLU A 28 -10.12 8.72 -9.16
N LYS A 29 -10.40 7.78 -8.26
CA LYS A 29 -11.77 7.35 -7.91
C LYS A 29 -12.50 8.31 -6.97
N GLY A 30 -11.94 9.47 -6.67
CA GLY A 30 -12.57 10.50 -5.84
C GLY A 30 -12.43 10.28 -4.34
N ILE A 31 -11.53 9.38 -3.90
CA ILE A 31 -11.21 9.22 -2.48
C ILE A 31 -10.19 10.30 -2.10
N ASN A 32 -10.57 11.15 -1.14
CA ASN A 32 -9.68 12.15 -0.60
C ASN A 32 -8.67 11.52 0.37
N VAL A 33 -7.42 11.36 -0.07
CA VAL A 33 -6.33 10.83 0.76
C VAL A 33 -5.82 11.92 1.71
N LEU A 34 -6.27 11.85 2.97
CA LEU A 34 -5.94 12.86 3.99
C LEU A 34 -4.50 12.73 4.50
N ASN A 35 -3.96 11.52 4.56
CA ASN A 35 -2.61 11.25 5.06
C ASN A 35 -2.07 9.91 4.54
N ARG A 36 -0.74 9.74 4.58
CA ARG A 36 -0.02 8.50 4.23
C ARG A 36 1.04 8.22 5.27
N SER A 37 1.16 6.97 5.73
CA SER A 37 2.29 6.56 6.56
C SER A 37 3.60 6.56 5.75
N SER A 38 4.73 6.43 6.45
CA SER A 38 5.99 6.04 5.80
C SER A 38 5.87 4.65 5.17
N SER A 39 6.74 4.37 4.19
CA SER A 39 6.94 3.02 3.67
C SER A 39 7.77 2.20 4.66
N TYR A 40 7.40 0.93 4.85
CA TYR A 40 8.11 0.00 5.72
C TYR A 40 8.33 -1.33 4.99
N ASP A 41 9.57 -1.81 4.99
CA ASP A 41 9.90 -3.16 4.56
C ASP A 41 9.77 -4.11 5.74
N THR A 42 8.99 -5.18 5.57
CA THR A 42 8.71 -6.16 6.63
C THR A 42 8.98 -7.58 6.13
N GLU A 43 9.29 -8.49 7.04
CA GLU A 43 9.41 -9.91 6.69
C GLU A 43 8.04 -10.49 6.34
N PRO A 44 7.94 -11.39 5.34
CA PRO A 44 6.69 -12.06 5.03
C PRO A 44 6.15 -12.83 6.23
N TRP A 45 4.84 -12.72 6.45
CA TRP A 45 4.16 -13.44 7.52
C TRP A 45 3.43 -14.68 6.98
N GLY A 46 3.43 -15.77 7.75
CA GLY A 46 2.84 -17.06 7.35
C GLY A 46 3.77 -17.87 6.45
N VAL A 47 3.69 -17.66 5.12
CA VAL A 47 4.54 -18.35 4.15
C VAL A 47 5.89 -17.64 4.05
N LYS A 48 6.99 -18.33 4.32
CA LYS A 48 8.33 -17.72 4.32
C LYS A 48 9.05 -17.80 2.97
N GLU A 49 8.68 -18.76 2.13
CA GLU A 49 9.23 -18.94 0.79
C GLU A 49 8.52 -18.03 -0.21
N GLN A 50 8.65 -16.73 0.00
CA GLN A 50 8.11 -15.71 -0.90
C GLN A 50 9.03 -14.48 -0.94
N PRO A 51 8.91 -13.63 -1.96
CA PRO A 51 9.65 -12.38 -2.02
C PRO A 51 9.34 -11.48 -0.82
N LYS A 52 10.35 -10.71 -0.42
CA LYS A 52 10.27 -9.68 0.63
C LYS A 52 9.86 -8.33 0.02
#